data_AF-A0A953Y0R5-F1
#
_entry.id   AF-A0A953Y0R5-F1
#
_cell.length_a   1.000
_cell.length_b   1.000
_cell.length_c   1.000
_cell.angle_alpha   90.00
_cell.angle_beta   90.00
_cell.angle_gamma   90.00
#
_symmetry.space_group_name_H-M   'P 1'
#
loop_
_entity.id
_entity.type
_entity.pdbx_description
1 polymer ?
#
loop_
_entity_poly.entity_id
_entity_poly.type
_entity_poly.pdbx_seq_one_letter_code
_entity_poly.pdbx_strand_id
1 'polypeptide(L)'
;NEKQRQAEIDAGRERQDQLRSTLLAWGQEASTHHFKNRDAFVDALKAAASKRDVRLSAAEVKFIVAALGERDPSAEACTGRHGAPEPDSQLRDTESVPLKEATQTYFEREVLPHVPDAWVDDGKTKVGYGIPLNRQFYVYEPPRPLEAIEAEIKDLEKDIVRMLAKVTGTKPEEVIQ
;
A
#
# COMPACT_ATOMS: atom_id res chain seq x y z
N ASN A 1 15.64 -28.83 18.49
CA ASN A 1 15.08 -30.20 18.63
C ASN A 1 14.10 -30.41 17.49
N GLU A 2 14.50 -31.14 16.45
CA GLU A 2 13.76 -31.22 15.18
C GLU A 2 12.37 -31.85 15.34
N LYS A 3 12.23 -32.82 16.24
CA LYS A 3 10.96 -33.50 16.51
C LYS A 3 9.89 -32.56 17.10
N GLN A 4 10.31 -31.63 17.97
CA GLN A 4 9.40 -30.63 18.55
C GLN A 4 8.92 -29.63 17.50
N ARG A 5 9.85 -29.15 16.65
CA ARG A 5 9.52 -28.26 15.53
C ARG A 5 8.52 -28.90 14.55
N GLN A 6 8.74 -30.16 14.19
CA GLN A 6 7.85 -30.88 13.29
C GLN A 6 6.45 -31.04 13.91
N ALA A 7 6.37 -31.40 15.19
CA ALA A 7 5.09 -31.50 15.89
C ALA A 7 4.32 -30.17 15.95
N GLU A 8 5.01 -29.04 16.13
CA GLU A 8 4.39 -27.70 16.07
C GLU A 8 3.86 -27.38 14.67
N ILE A 9 4.61 -27.72 13.62
CA ILE A 9 4.18 -27.52 12.22
C ILE A 9 2.93 -28.36 11.92
N ASP A 10 2.92 -29.63 12.31
CA ASP A 10 1.81 -30.54 12.04
C ASP A 10 0.55 -30.11 12.80
N ALA A 11 0.67 -29.76 14.08
CA ALA A 11 -0.43 -29.20 14.87
C ALA A 11 -0.96 -27.88 14.26
N GLY A 12 -0.06 -27.03 13.75
CA GLY A 12 -0.44 -25.80 13.05
C GLY A 12 -1.23 -26.05 11.77
N ARG A 13 -0.83 -27.06 10.97
CA ARG A 13 -1.55 -27.46 9.75
C ARG A 13 -2.92 -28.03 10.05
N GLU A 14 -3.01 -28.94 11.02
CA GLU A 14 -4.28 -29.50 11.45
C GLU A 14 -5.25 -28.39 11.89
N ARG A 15 -4.75 -27.41 12.65
CA ARG A 15 -5.55 -26.26 13.06
C ARG A 15 -6.01 -25.42 11.86
N GLN A 16 -5.15 -25.16 10.88
CA GLN A 16 -5.53 -24.42 9.67
C GLN A 16 -6.60 -25.16 8.85
N ASP A 17 -6.50 -26.48 8.73
CA ASP A 17 -7.46 -27.29 7.99
C ASP A 17 -8.83 -27.32 8.70
N GLN A 18 -8.84 -27.36 10.04
CA GLN A 18 -10.06 -27.21 10.83
C GLN A 18 -10.73 -25.84 10.61
N LEU A 19 -9.94 -24.75 10.56
CA LEU A 19 -10.47 -23.42 10.30
C LEU A 19 -11.03 -23.31 8.87
N ARG A 20 -10.29 -23.79 7.86
CA ARG A 20 -10.72 -23.76 6.46
C ARG A 20 -12.00 -24.55 6.23
N SER A 21 -12.08 -25.77 6.75
CA SER A 21 -13.28 -26.61 6.60
C SER A 21 -14.51 -25.96 7.24
N THR A 22 -14.34 -25.35 8.42
CA THR A 22 -15.38 -24.58 9.11
C THR A 22 -15.85 -23.39 8.28
N LEU A 23 -14.91 -22.58 7.76
CA LEU A 23 -15.22 -21.39 6.96
C LEU A 23 -15.88 -21.74 5.63
N LEU A 24 -15.40 -22.78 4.93
CA LEU A 24 -16.00 -23.23 3.67
C LEU A 24 -17.44 -23.68 3.88
N ALA A 25 -17.69 -24.46 4.93
CA ALA A 25 -19.01 -24.97 5.19
C ALA A 25 -19.98 -23.85 5.63
N TRP A 26 -19.53 -22.90 6.47
CA TRP A 26 -20.33 -21.71 6.78
C TRP A 26 -20.57 -20.84 5.54
N GLY A 27 -19.57 -20.69 4.66
CA GLY A 27 -19.70 -19.94 3.41
C GLY A 27 -20.75 -20.50 2.46
N GLN A 28 -20.95 -21.82 2.42
CA GLN A 28 -22.04 -22.43 1.65
C GLN A 28 -23.43 -22.09 2.23
N GLU A 29 -23.55 -22.03 3.56
CA GLU A 29 -24.79 -21.66 4.26
C GLU A 29 -25.09 -20.16 4.15
N ALA A 30 -24.06 -19.31 4.14
CA ALA A 30 -24.16 -17.86 4.22
C ALA A 30 -23.88 -17.12 2.90
N SER A 31 -23.80 -17.83 1.76
CA SER A 31 -23.21 -17.31 0.51
C SER A 31 -23.83 -16.04 -0.08
N THR A 32 -25.02 -15.63 0.38
CA THR A 32 -25.72 -14.42 -0.08
C THR A 32 -25.71 -13.26 0.92
N HIS A 33 -25.15 -13.45 2.12
CA HIS A 33 -25.18 -12.44 3.16
C HIS A 33 -23.94 -11.54 3.13
N HIS A 34 -24.15 -10.24 2.93
CA HIS A 34 -23.11 -9.22 2.99
C HIS A 34 -23.18 -8.49 4.32
N PHE A 35 -22.15 -8.62 5.14
CA PHE A 35 -22.06 -7.92 6.42
C PHE A 35 -21.44 -6.54 6.22
N LYS A 36 -22.20 -5.48 6.52
CA LYS A 36 -21.72 -4.09 6.53
C LYS A 36 -21.19 -3.62 7.88
N ASN A 37 -21.26 -4.46 8.91
CA ASN A 37 -20.76 -4.19 10.24
C ASN A 37 -19.83 -5.34 10.67
N ARG A 38 -18.61 -4.98 11.10
CA ARG A 38 -17.58 -5.94 11.48
C ARG A 38 -17.97 -6.76 12.72
N ASP A 39 -18.59 -6.15 13.71
CA ASP A 39 -18.98 -6.84 14.94
C ASP A 39 -20.08 -7.86 14.68
N ALA A 40 -21.07 -7.49 13.85
CA ALA A 40 -22.11 -8.41 13.39
C ALA A 40 -21.52 -9.62 12.62
N PHE A 41 -20.53 -9.38 11.76
CA PHE A 41 -19.80 -10.47 11.09
C PHE A 41 -19.07 -11.37 12.10
N VAL A 42 -18.35 -10.77 13.06
CA VAL A 42 -17.59 -11.52 14.06
C VAL A 42 -18.50 -12.36 14.95
N ASP A 43 -19.67 -11.85 15.33
CA ASP A 43 -20.66 -12.59 16.11
C ASP A 43 -21.25 -13.76 15.32
N ALA A 44 -21.60 -13.54 14.05
CA ALA A 44 -22.06 -14.61 13.16
C ALA A 44 -21.00 -15.68 12.95
N LEU A 45 -19.74 -15.28 12.72
CA LEU A 45 -18.59 -16.17 12.58
C LEU A 45 -18.38 -17.03 13.83
N LYS A 46 -18.40 -16.41 15.02
CA LYS A 46 -18.24 -17.12 16.30
C LYS A 46 -19.39 -18.08 16.57
N ALA A 47 -20.62 -17.69 16.24
CA ALA A 47 -21.78 -18.56 16.34
C ALA A 47 -21.68 -19.77 15.40
N ALA A 48 -21.27 -19.57 14.15
CA ALA A 48 -21.05 -20.63 13.18
C ALA A 48 -19.93 -21.60 13.61
N ALA A 49 -18.82 -21.08 14.10
CA ALA A 49 -17.72 -21.89 14.62
C ALA A 49 -18.14 -22.71 15.86
N SER A 50 -18.89 -22.09 16.78
CA SER A 50 -19.38 -22.76 18.00
C SER A 50 -20.36 -23.89 17.72
N LYS A 51 -21.21 -23.76 16.68
CA LYS A 51 -22.09 -24.86 16.22
C LYS A 51 -21.32 -26.11 15.77
N ARG A 52 -20.04 -25.95 15.43
CA ARG A 52 -19.13 -27.01 14.97
C ARG A 52 -18.08 -27.36 16.03
N ASP A 53 -18.29 -26.94 17.28
CA ASP A 53 -17.38 -27.12 18.41
C ASP A 53 -15.97 -26.54 18.20
N VAL A 54 -15.86 -25.50 17.36
CA VAL A 54 -14.61 -24.77 17.11
C VAL A 54 -14.62 -23.45 17.87
N ARG A 55 -13.67 -23.29 18.79
CA ARG A 55 -13.42 -21.99 19.45
C ARG A 55 -12.33 -21.23 18.72
N LEU A 56 -12.63 -20.01 18.30
CA LEU A 56 -11.68 -19.12 17.64
C LEU A 56 -10.99 -18.23 18.68
N SER A 57 -9.66 -18.16 18.62
CA SER A 57 -8.86 -17.19 19.36
C SER A 57 -9.01 -15.78 18.77
N ALA A 58 -8.66 -14.75 19.55
CA ALA A 58 -8.68 -13.37 19.07
C ALA A 58 -7.76 -13.15 17.85
N ALA A 59 -6.61 -13.83 17.79
CA ALA A 59 -5.70 -13.78 16.67
C ALA A 59 -6.33 -14.37 15.40
N GLU A 60 -6.95 -15.55 15.51
CA GLU A 60 -7.63 -16.21 14.38
C GLU A 60 -8.80 -15.37 13.85
N VAL A 61 -9.63 -14.81 14.73
CA VAL A 61 -10.71 -13.89 14.32
C VAL A 61 -10.13 -12.70 13.56
N LYS A 62 -9.07 -12.08 14.07
CA LYS A 62 -8.40 -10.96 13.40
C LYS A 62 -7.88 -11.34 12.02
N PHE A 63 -7.25 -12.51 11.87
CA PHE A 63 -6.77 -13.00 10.58
C PHE A 63 -7.91 -13.29 9.61
N ILE A 64 -9.00 -13.90 10.07
CA ILE A 64 -10.16 -14.21 9.23
C ILE A 64 -10.83 -12.91 8.74
N VAL A 65 -11.06 -11.95 9.64
CA VAL A 65 -11.61 -10.63 9.27
C VAL A 65 -10.71 -9.93 8.25
N ALA A 66 -9.39 -9.97 8.43
CA ALA A 66 -8.46 -9.36 7.49
C ALA A 66 -8.39 -10.09 6.14
N ALA A 67 -8.60 -11.41 6.10
CA ALA A 67 -8.53 -12.21 4.88
C ALA A 67 -9.84 -12.22 4.07
N LEU A 68 -10.99 -12.12 4.74
CA LEU A 68 -12.31 -12.18 4.12
C LEU A 68 -12.99 -10.81 3.97
N GLY A 69 -12.54 -9.81 4.74
CA GLY A 69 -13.09 -8.46 4.68
C GLY A 69 -12.51 -7.65 3.53
N GLU A 70 -13.33 -6.77 2.98
CA GLU A 70 -12.92 -5.74 2.02
C GLU A 70 -13.25 -4.34 2.55
N ARG A 71 -12.68 -3.32 1.91
CA ARG A 71 -12.99 -1.93 2.23
C ARG A 71 -14.22 -1.50 1.43
N ASP A 72 -15.28 -1.14 2.15
CA ASP A 72 -16.54 -0.65 1.57
C ASP A 72 -16.87 0.73 2.19
N PRO A 73 -16.85 1.84 1.42
CA PRO A 73 -17.21 3.17 1.91
C PRO A 73 -18.66 3.29 2.40
N SER A 74 -19.53 2.34 2.03
CA SER A 74 -20.93 2.30 2.47
C SER A 74 -21.15 1.43 3.71
N ALA A 75 -20.10 0.79 4.23
CA ALA A 75 -20.15 0.00 5.46
C ALA A 75 -20.05 0.90 6.70
N GLU A 76 -20.45 0.35 7.84
CA GLU A 76 -20.30 1.03 9.12
C GLU A 76 -18.82 1.13 9.50
N ALA A 77 -18.42 2.28 10.04
CA ALA A 77 -17.06 2.51 10.48
C ALA A 77 -16.64 1.45 11.51
N CYS A 78 -15.50 0.81 11.27
CA CYS A 78 -14.90 -0.08 12.26
C CYS A 78 -14.48 0.74 13.47
N THR A 79 -14.94 0.35 14.67
CA THR A 79 -14.57 1.03 15.91
C THR A 79 -13.66 0.17 16.77
N GLY A 80 -12.70 0.82 17.41
CA GLY A 80 -11.80 0.22 18.37
C GLY A 80 -12.36 0.31 19.78
N ARG A 81 -11.46 0.49 20.75
CA ARG A 81 -11.87 0.63 22.16
C ARG A 81 -12.71 1.90 22.36
N HIS A 82 -13.76 1.79 23.16
CA HIS A 82 -14.65 2.90 23.52
C HIS A 82 -15.38 3.57 22.34
N GLY A 83 -15.56 2.86 21.22
CA GLY A 83 -16.30 3.38 20.06
C GLY A 83 -15.52 4.38 19.20
N ALA A 84 -14.22 4.57 19.46
CA ALA A 84 -13.39 5.41 18.62
C ALA A 84 -13.21 4.76 17.22
N PRO A 85 -13.42 5.50 16.11
CA PRO A 85 -13.17 4.99 14.77
C PRO A 85 -11.72 4.51 14.61
N GLU A 86 -11.53 3.39 13.92
CA GLU A 86 -10.20 2.91 13.57
C GLU A 86 -9.66 3.66 12.34
N PRO A 87 -8.39 4.10 12.35
CA PRO A 87 -7.80 4.77 11.19
C PRO A 87 -7.62 3.80 10.04
N ASP A 88 -8.06 4.17 8.84
CA ASP A 88 -7.62 3.49 7.62
C ASP A 88 -6.22 3.96 7.24
N SER A 89 -5.25 3.06 7.29
CA SER A 89 -3.87 3.37 6.89
C SER A 89 -3.71 3.76 5.43
N GLN A 90 -4.63 3.35 4.53
CA GLN A 90 -4.58 3.68 3.11
C GLN A 90 -5.08 5.09 2.79
N LEU A 91 -5.85 5.70 3.69
CA LEU A 91 -6.42 7.03 3.53
C LEU A 91 -5.67 8.10 4.35
N ARG A 92 -4.50 7.75 4.90
CA ARG A 92 -3.68 8.70 5.64
C ARG A 92 -3.06 9.71 4.69
N ASP A 93 -3.25 10.98 5.02
CA ASP A 93 -2.60 12.09 4.34
C ASP A 93 -1.87 13.01 5.34
N THR A 94 -1.07 13.94 4.83
CA THR A 94 -0.33 14.92 5.61
C THR A 94 -0.50 16.32 5.02
N GLU A 95 -1.02 17.22 5.83
CA GLU A 95 -1.18 18.63 5.46
C GLU A 95 -0.03 19.49 5.97
N SER A 96 0.42 20.43 5.12
CA SER A 96 1.42 21.43 5.49
C SER A 96 0.73 22.72 5.95
N VAL A 97 0.53 22.86 7.25
CA VAL A 97 -0.11 24.05 7.83
C VAL A 97 0.91 25.19 8.03
N PRO A 98 0.59 26.43 7.63
CA PRO A 98 1.44 27.58 7.93
C PRO A 98 1.70 27.74 9.43
N LEU A 99 2.96 27.97 9.82
CA LEU A 99 3.37 28.03 11.24
C LEU A 99 2.60 29.07 12.08
N LYS A 100 2.13 30.16 11.45
CA LYS A 100 1.40 31.24 12.13
C LYS A 100 -0.09 30.98 12.27
N GLU A 101 -0.59 29.88 11.72
CA GLU A 101 -2.00 29.51 11.71
C GLU A 101 -2.24 28.35 12.68
N ALA A 102 -3.40 28.34 13.35
CA ALA A 102 -3.79 27.23 14.19
C ALA A 102 -4.21 26.03 13.33
N THR A 103 -3.66 24.85 13.61
CA THR A 103 -3.94 23.61 12.87
C THR A 103 -5.43 23.31 12.76
N GLN A 104 -6.18 23.49 13.84
CA GLN A 104 -7.63 23.26 13.85
C GLN A 104 -8.38 24.18 12.88
N THR A 105 -8.01 25.46 12.83
CA THR A 105 -8.64 26.44 11.92
C THR A 105 -8.36 26.11 10.46
N TYR A 106 -7.14 25.68 10.14
CA TYR A 106 -6.80 25.19 8.81
C TYR A 106 -7.59 23.92 8.46
N PHE A 107 -7.63 22.96 9.39
CA PHE A 107 -8.31 21.68 9.22
C PHE A 107 -9.81 21.84 8.94
N GLU A 108 -10.49 22.71 9.69
CA GLU A 108 -11.92 23.00 9.49
C GLU A 108 -12.22 23.68 8.16
N ARG A 109 -11.30 24.51 7.65
CA ARG A 109 -11.49 25.26 6.41
C ARG A 109 -11.12 24.46 5.16
N GLU A 110 -10.02 23.71 5.23
CA GLU A 110 -9.40 23.08 4.04
C GLU A 110 -9.60 21.56 3.99
N VAL A 111 -9.86 20.88 5.12
CA VAL A 111 -9.95 19.40 5.13
C VAL A 111 -11.40 18.94 5.30
N LEU A 112 -12.08 19.37 6.37
CA LEU A 112 -13.44 18.89 6.68
C LEU A 112 -14.49 19.08 5.56
N PRO A 113 -14.44 20.14 4.73
CA PRO A 113 -15.39 20.26 3.60
C PRO A 113 -15.21 19.19 2.53
N HIS A 114 -14.03 18.58 2.43
CA HIS A 114 -13.70 17.56 1.44
C HIS A 114 -13.72 16.15 2.03
N VAL A 115 -13.32 16.00 3.30
CA VAL A 115 -13.27 14.72 4.02
C VAL A 115 -13.92 14.90 5.41
N PRO A 116 -15.26 14.80 5.50
CA PRO A 116 -16.00 15.12 6.73
C PRO A 116 -15.71 14.20 7.92
N ASP A 117 -15.25 12.99 7.66
CA ASP A 117 -14.90 11.97 8.64
C ASP A 117 -13.42 11.98 9.02
N ALA A 118 -12.63 12.93 8.52
CA ALA A 118 -11.23 13.07 8.88
C ALA A 118 -11.06 13.53 10.34
N TRP A 119 -9.94 13.12 10.95
CA TRP A 119 -9.47 13.64 12.23
C TRP A 119 -7.94 13.76 12.24
N VAL A 120 -7.44 14.64 13.10
CA VAL A 120 -6.00 14.85 13.27
C VAL A 120 -5.45 13.86 14.30
N ASP A 121 -4.30 13.25 13.99
CA ASP A 121 -3.50 12.47 14.94
C ASP A 121 -2.42 13.39 15.55
N ASP A 122 -2.76 14.06 16.65
CA ASP A 122 -1.88 15.05 17.31
C ASP A 122 -0.51 14.46 17.71
N GLY A 123 -0.46 13.16 18.01
CA GLY A 123 0.79 12.46 18.35
C GLY A 123 1.78 12.36 17.19
N LYS A 124 1.32 12.60 15.95
CA LYS A 124 2.15 12.59 14.73
C LYS A 124 2.39 13.98 14.14
N THR A 125 1.77 15.02 14.71
CA THR A 125 1.99 16.40 14.30
C THR A 125 3.43 16.82 14.59
N LYS A 126 4.10 17.43 13.61
CA LYS A 126 5.48 17.91 13.74
C LYS A 126 5.57 19.36 13.32
N VAL A 127 6.25 20.16 14.14
CA VAL A 127 6.63 21.53 13.78
C VAL A 127 7.99 21.48 13.10
N GLY A 128 8.08 22.04 11.89
CA GLY A 128 9.32 22.06 11.13
C GLY A 128 9.34 23.21 10.12
N TYR A 129 10.53 23.46 9.57
CA TYR A 129 10.74 24.45 8.51
C TYR A 129 11.15 23.71 7.24
N GLY A 130 10.43 23.92 6.15
CA GLY A 130 10.86 23.49 4.83
C GLY A 130 11.96 24.41 4.32
N ILE A 131 13.17 23.88 4.08
CA ILE A 131 14.23 24.60 3.36
C ILE A 131 14.08 24.22 1.89
N PRO A 132 13.62 25.13 1.01
CA PRO A 132 13.52 24.83 -0.42
C PRO A 132 14.92 24.83 -1.03
N LEU A 133 15.61 23.70 -0.92
CA LEU A 133 16.99 23.53 -1.39
C LEU A 133 17.13 23.92 -2.86
N ASN A 134 16.21 23.45 -3.71
CA ASN A 134 16.21 23.80 -5.14
C ASN A 134 15.96 25.28 -5.41
N ARG A 135 15.35 26.03 -4.50
CA ARG A 135 15.22 27.49 -4.69
C ARG A 135 16.47 28.23 -4.26
N GLN A 136 17.15 27.75 -3.22
CA GLN A 136 18.27 28.47 -2.59
C GLN A 136 19.64 28.07 -3.16
N PHE A 137 19.78 26.83 -3.62
CA PHE A 137 21.06 26.26 -4.04
C PHE A 137 21.05 25.75 -5.49
N TYR A 138 19.96 25.96 -6.23
CA TYR A 138 19.96 25.64 -7.65
C TYR A 138 20.87 26.61 -8.39
N VAL A 139 21.97 26.05 -8.89
CA VAL A 139 22.80 26.69 -9.90
C VAL A 139 22.25 26.25 -11.24
N TYR A 140 21.78 27.21 -12.04
CA TYR A 140 21.34 26.92 -13.39
C TYR A 140 22.52 26.41 -14.21
N GLU A 141 22.46 25.15 -14.61
CA GLU A 141 23.36 24.59 -15.61
C GLU A 141 22.69 24.72 -16.98
N PRO A 142 23.21 25.59 -17.86
CA PRO A 142 22.70 25.66 -19.21
C PRO A 142 22.89 24.32 -19.92
N PRO A 143 21.96 23.90 -20.79
CA PRO A 143 22.13 22.72 -21.62
C PRO A 143 23.42 22.80 -22.44
N ARG A 144 23.99 21.64 -22.79
CA ARG A 144 25.14 21.55 -23.69
C ARG A 144 24.80 22.23 -25.04
N PRO A 145 25.73 22.95 -25.68
CA PRO A 145 25.49 23.56 -27.00
C PRO A 145 25.05 22.52 -28.02
N LEU A 146 24.17 22.91 -28.94
CA LEU A 146 23.64 22.00 -29.97
C LEU A 146 24.77 21.45 -30.85
N GLU A 147 25.75 22.28 -31.18
CA GLU A 147 26.89 21.92 -32.02
C GLU A 147 27.74 20.82 -31.38
N ALA A 148 27.84 20.79 -30.05
CA ALA A 148 28.53 19.74 -29.32
C ALA A 148 27.76 18.42 -29.37
N ILE A 149 26.43 18.49 -29.28
CA ILE A 149 25.54 17.33 -29.42
C ILE A 149 25.63 16.76 -30.84
N GLU A 150 25.58 17.61 -31.87
CA GLU A 150 25.69 17.22 -33.27
C GLU A 150 27.05 16.56 -33.58
N ALA A 151 28.14 17.11 -33.05
CA ALA A 151 29.48 16.53 -33.21
C ALA A 151 29.58 15.15 -32.56
N GLU A 152 29.09 14.99 -31.33
CA GLU A 152 29.05 13.68 -30.64
C GLU A 152 28.21 12.65 -31.40
N ILE A 153 27.02 13.05 -31.90
CA ILE A 153 26.16 12.17 -32.70
C ILE A 153 26.91 11.69 -33.95
N LYS A 154 27.55 12.60 -34.68
CA LYS A 154 28.27 12.26 -35.91
C LYS A 154 29.47 11.34 -35.67
N ASP A 155 30.16 11.52 -34.54
CA ASP A 155 31.27 10.64 -34.18
C ASP A 155 30.77 9.26 -33.72
N LEU A 156 29.67 9.19 -32.99
CA LEU A 156 28.97 7.94 -32.67
C LEU A 156 28.51 7.20 -33.94
N GLU A 157 27.96 7.91 -34.93
CA GLU A 157 27.56 7.33 -36.22
C GLU A 157 28.73 6.69 -36.95
N LYS A 158 29.88 7.38 -37.04
CA LYS A 158 31.10 6.82 -37.66
C LYS A 158 31.58 5.57 -36.92
N ASP A 159 31.52 5.61 -35.59
CA ASP A 159 31.94 4.49 -34.76
C ASP A 159 31.03 3.27 -34.93
N ILE A 160 29.72 3.48 -35.02
CA ILE A 160 28.73 2.43 -35.33
C ILE A 160 29.01 1.82 -36.71
N VAL A 161 29.19 2.64 -37.74
CA VAL A 161 29.50 2.16 -39.10
C VAL A 161 30.79 1.34 -39.11
N ARG A 162 31.84 1.79 -38.41
CA ARG A 162 33.11 1.07 -38.27
C ARG A 162 32.94 -0.26 -37.56
N MET A 163 32.11 -0.33 -36.52
CA MET A 163 31.83 -1.59 -35.80
C MET A 163 31.04 -2.57 -36.66
N LEU A 164 30.02 -2.09 -37.38
CA LEU A 164 29.22 -2.91 -38.29
C LEU A 164 30.11 -3.50 -39.40
N ALA A 165 30.94 -2.68 -40.06
CA ALA A 165 31.89 -3.11 -41.08
C ALA A 165 32.83 -4.24 -40.60
N LYS A 166 33.30 -4.19 -39.35
CA LYS A 166 34.12 -5.25 -38.76
C LYS A 166 33.38 -6.58 -38.59
N VAL A 167 32.08 -6.53 -38.31
CA VAL A 167 31.25 -7.73 -38.10
C VAL A 167 30.77 -8.32 -39.43
N THR A 168 30.42 -7.47 -40.39
CA THR A 168 29.91 -7.89 -41.72
C THR A 168 31.01 -8.17 -42.73
N GLY A 169 32.27 -7.81 -42.44
CA GLY A 169 33.41 -8.01 -43.36
C GLY A 169 33.39 -7.07 -44.57
N THR A 170 32.53 -6.05 -44.57
CA THR A 170 32.39 -5.04 -45.62
C THR A 170 33.27 -3.83 -45.34
N LYS A 171 33.68 -3.10 -46.38
CA LYS A 171 34.45 -1.86 -46.19
C LYS A 171 33.52 -0.77 -45.61
N PRO A 172 34.00 0.12 -44.73
CA PRO A 172 33.16 1.14 -44.07
C PRO A 172 32.34 2.02 -45.05
N GLU A 173 32.85 2.19 -46.27
CA GLU A 173 32.26 3.01 -47.33
C GLU A 173 31.02 2.37 -48.00
N GLU A 174 30.81 1.06 -47.84
CA GLU A 174 29.69 0.32 -48.44
C GLU A 174 28.47 0.20 -47.50
N VAL A 175 28.58 0.68 -46.26
CA VAL A 175 27.54 0.52 -45.22
C VAL A 175 26.55 1.70 -45.18
N ILE A 176 26.81 2.78 -45.92
CA ILE A 176 26.01 4.03 -45.93
C ILE A 176 25.15 4.18 -47.21
N GLN A 177 25.07 3.15 -48.08
CA GLN A 177 24.09 3.10 -49.19
C GLN A 177 22.78 2.44 -48.75
#